data_AF-A0A4C1TFE8-F1
#
_entry.id   AF-A0A4C1TFE8-F1
#
_cell.length_a   1.000
_cell.length_b   1.000
_cell.length_c   1.000
_cell.angle_alpha   90.00
_cell.angle_beta   90.00
_cell.angle_gamma   90.00
#
_symmetry.space_group_name_H-M   'P 1'
#
loop_
_entity.id
_entity.type
_entity.pdbx_description
1 polymer ?
#
loop_
_entity_poly.entity_id
_entity_poly.type
_entity_poly.pdbx_seq_one_letter_code
_entity_poly.pdbx_strand_id
1 'polypeptide(L)'
;MTLAKNHLPVKLLDAQKRKSPGLEFAGATHSTEFPEHVTPLILAAQCRNYEAVGLLVARGHAIDRPHPPHCACDDCKSLAHDDPLNASSARLSVYRAISSPAYLVHMESDPILAAFRLSAELNANATAYRHFSAAYLALKAEVSAFPVDLISCCRTSEEVEIILKQTSGSRGRRHFVLPRLLMAVDYKQKEFVAHPNTQQVRLFS
;
A
#
# COMPACT_ATOMS: atom_id res chain seq x y z
N MET A 1 26.51 -7.08 2.48
CA MET A 1 26.94 -7.60 3.80
C MET A 1 25.74 -7.66 4.77
N THR A 2 24.59 -8.21 4.34
CA THR A 2 23.29 -8.00 5.03
C THR A 2 22.56 -9.30 5.39
N LEU A 3 23.20 -10.46 5.24
CA LEU A 3 22.55 -11.76 5.50
C LEU A 3 22.56 -12.19 6.98
N ALA A 4 23.36 -11.55 7.84
CA ALA A 4 23.52 -11.98 9.23
C ALA A 4 22.37 -11.54 10.17
N LYS A 5 21.62 -10.47 9.85
CA LYS A 5 20.58 -9.94 10.75
C LYS A 5 19.25 -10.70 10.72
N ASN A 6 18.98 -11.46 9.66
CA ASN A 6 17.69 -12.15 9.47
C ASN A 6 17.67 -13.60 9.99
N HIS A 7 18.74 -14.06 10.64
CA HIS A 7 18.86 -15.46 11.00
C HIS A 7 17.86 -15.90 12.09
N LEU A 8 17.60 -15.03 13.07
CA LEU A 8 16.71 -15.35 14.18
C LEU A 8 15.22 -15.32 13.75
N PRO A 9 14.71 -14.28 13.05
CA PRO A 9 13.32 -14.29 12.58
C PRO A 9 13.02 -15.47 11.64
N VAL A 10 13.96 -15.80 10.74
CA VAL A 10 13.81 -16.96 9.84
C VAL A 10 13.73 -18.27 10.63
N LYS A 11 14.64 -18.49 11.58
CA LYS A 11 14.62 -19.69 12.44
C LYS A 11 13.34 -19.81 13.26
N LEU A 12 12.81 -18.69 13.75
CA LEU A 12 11.54 -18.66 14.48
C LEU A 12 10.37 -19.05 13.57
N LEU A 13 10.26 -18.45 12.39
CA LEU A 13 9.22 -18.77 11.41
C LEU A 13 9.31 -20.22 10.91
N ASP A 14 10.51 -20.75 10.72
CA ASP A 14 10.73 -22.17 10.35
C ASP A 14 10.38 -23.13 11.50
N ALA A 15 10.59 -22.72 12.76
CA ALA A 15 10.14 -23.49 13.91
C ALA A 15 8.62 -23.47 14.06
N GLN A 16 7.98 -22.32 13.82
CA GLN A 16 6.52 -22.18 13.87
C GLN A 16 5.84 -23.01 12.77
N LYS A 17 6.33 -22.92 11.53
CA LYS A 17 5.83 -23.73 10.40
C LYS A 17 5.90 -25.23 10.69
N ARG A 18 6.95 -25.69 11.39
CA ARG A 18 7.09 -27.10 11.81
C ARG A 18 6.10 -27.51 12.91
N LYS A 19 5.74 -26.60 13.83
CA LYS A 19 4.84 -26.90 14.94
C LYS A 19 3.36 -26.79 14.57
N SER A 20 3.00 -25.79 13.78
CA SER A 20 1.61 -25.46 13.46
C SER A 20 1.53 -24.86 12.04
N PRO A 21 1.45 -25.70 11.01
CA PRO A 21 1.41 -25.22 9.63
C PRO A 21 0.16 -24.37 9.38
N GLY A 22 0.32 -23.20 8.75
CA GLY A 22 -0.76 -22.28 8.42
C GLY A 22 -1.02 -21.20 9.48
N LEU A 23 -0.63 -21.44 10.73
CA LEU A 23 -0.77 -20.46 11.80
C LEU A 23 0.19 -19.26 11.63
N GLU A 24 1.21 -19.39 10.77
CA GLU A 24 2.09 -18.26 10.45
C GLU A 24 1.36 -17.11 9.73
N PHE A 25 0.25 -17.39 9.04
CA PHE A 25 -0.52 -16.39 8.29
C PHE A 25 -1.60 -15.70 9.14
N ALA A 26 -2.00 -16.32 10.24
CA ALA A 26 -3.06 -15.80 11.10
C ALA A 26 -2.54 -14.69 12.03
N GLY A 27 -3.44 -13.81 12.45
CA GLY A 27 -3.18 -12.92 13.58
C GLY A 27 -3.23 -13.66 14.91
N ALA A 28 -2.87 -12.96 15.99
CA ALA A 28 -2.78 -13.58 17.30
C ALA A 28 -4.17 -13.71 17.95
N THR A 29 -4.75 -14.92 17.94
CA THR A 29 -6.15 -15.20 18.37
C THR A 29 -6.41 -15.07 19.87
N HIS A 30 -5.38 -14.87 20.71
CA HIS A 30 -5.52 -14.72 22.16
C HIS A 30 -4.54 -13.68 22.74
N SER A 31 -4.11 -12.71 21.93
CA SER A 31 -3.24 -11.65 22.42
C SER A 31 -4.05 -10.54 23.08
N THR A 32 -3.61 -10.11 24.25
CA THR A 32 -4.10 -8.87 24.89
C THR A 32 -3.46 -7.62 24.27
N GLU A 33 -2.38 -7.79 23.49
CA GLU A 33 -1.60 -6.70 22.91
C GLU A 33 -1.96 -6.42 21.44
N PHE A 34 -2.35 -7.46 20.69
CA PHE A 34 -2.64 -7.36 19.26
C PHE A 34 -4.06 -7.83 18.94
N PRO A 35 -4.84 -7.03 18.17
CA PRO A 35 -6.12 -7.50 17.66
C PRO A 35 -5.96 -8.72 16.75
N GLU A 36 -6.95 -9.61 16.77
CA GLU A 36 -6.92 -10.89 16.03
C GLU A 36 -6.76 -10.72 14.51
N HIS A 37 -7.22 -9.58 13.95
CA HIS A 37 -7.10 -9.27 12.53
C HIS A 37 -5.70 -8.80 12.12
N VAL A 38 -4.80 -8.52 13.06
CA VAL A 38 -3.45 -8.03 12.76
C VAL A 38 -2.52 -9.21 12.53
N THR A 39 -2.24 -9.50 11.26
CA THR A 39 -1.26 -10.51 10.86
C THR A 39 0.18 -9.99 11.00
N PRO A 40 1.20 -10.87 11.04
CA PRO A 40 2.60 -10.45 11.08
C PRO A 40 2.98 -9.50 9.93
N LEU A 41 2.41 -9.70 8.73
CA LEU A 41 2.66 -8.86 7.57
C LEU A 41 1.99 -7.48 7.71
N ILE A 42 0.76 -7.43 8.24
CA ILE A 42 0.08 -6.15 8.54
C ILE A 42 0.92 -5.34 9.52
N LEU A 43 1.38 -5.96 10.61
CA LEU A 43 2.19 -5.29 11.62
C LEU A 43 3.54 -4.81 11.05
N ALA A 44 4.25 -5.67 10.33
CA ALA A 44 5.54 -5.30 9.70
C ALA A 44 5.39 -4.13 8.72
N ALA A 45 4.31 -4.12 7.94
CA ALA A 45 4.00 -3.03 7.01
C ALA A 45 3.67 -1.73 7.75
N GLN A 46 2.87 -1.79 8.82
CA GLN A 46 2.54 -0.62 9.65
C GLN A 46 3.79 -0.03 10.35
N CYS A 47 4.74 -0.86 10.76
CA CYS A 47 6.03 -0.43 11.29
C CYS A 47 7.01 0.07 10.22
N ARG A 48 6.64 0.04 8.93
CA ARG A 48 7.48 0.41 7.78
C ARG A 48 8.82 -0.35 7.75
N ASN A 49 8.82 -1.60 8.22
CA ASN A 49 10.03 -2.44 8.26
C ASN A 49 10.20 -3.19 6.93
N TYR A 50 10.97 -2.61 6.01
CA TYR A 50 11.23 -3.17 4.68
C TYR A 50 11.80 -4.59 4.73
N GLU A 51 12.75 -4.87 5.63
CA GLU A 51 13.37 -6.21 5.71
C GLU A 51 12.35 -7.28 6.15
N ALA A 52 11.52 -6.97 7.16
CA ALA A 52 10.49 -7.88 7.63
C ALA A 52 9.38 -8.10 6.59
N VAL A 53 8.93 -7.02 5.94
CA VAL A 53 7.94 -7.11 4.85
C VAL A 53 8.50 -7.97 3.71
N GLY A 54 9.71 -7.70 3.24
CA GLY A 54 10.33 -8.49 2.17
C GLY A 54 10.50 -9.96 2.53
N LEU A 55 10.88 -10.27 3.77
CA LEU A 55 11.00 -11.64 4.25
C LEU A 55 9.64 -12.37 4.27
N LEU A 56 8.60 -11.72 4.81
CA LEU A 56 7.26 -12.31 4.92
C LEU A 56 6.64 -12.49 3.52
N VAL A 57 6.77 -11.51 2.65
CA VAL A 57 6.32 -11.61 1.25
C VAL A 57 7.03 -12.75 0.51
N ALA A 58 8.35 -12.88 0.65
CA ALA A 58 9.11 -13.98 0.04
C ALA A 58 8.69 -15.38 0.55
N ARG A 59 8.03 -15.45 1.72
CA ARG A 59 7.48 -16.68 2.29
C ARG A 59 6.00 -16.91 1.93
N GLY A 60 5.42 -16.06 1.09
CA GLY A 60 4.05 -16.18 0.58
C GLY A 60 3.00 -15.52 1.45
N HIS A 61 3.37 -14.70 2.42
CA HIS A 61 2.39 -13.90 3.15
C HIS A 61 1.83 -12.81 2.22
N ALA A 62 0.50 -12.64 2.23
CA ALA A 62 -0.19 -11.60 1.49
C ALA A 62 -1.24 -10.93 2.38
N ILE A 63 -1.60 -9.70 2.06
CA ILE A 63 -2.72 -8.99 2.70
C ILE A 63 -3.88 -8.97 1.71
N ASP A 64 -5.01 -9.51 2.12
CA ASP A 64 -6.24 -9.45 1.34
C ASP A 64 -6.76 -8.01 1.30
N ARG A 65 -7.01 -7.51 0.08
CA ARG A 65 -7.54 -6.15 -0.10
C ARG A 65 -9.00 -6.10 0.37
N PRO A 66 -9.39 -5.11 1.18
CA PRO A 66 -10.79 -4.97 1.59
C PRO A 66 -11.69 -4.77 0.37
N HIS A 67 -12.90 -5.34 0.40
CA HIS A 67 -13.89 -5.11 -0.64
C HIS A 67 -14.28 -3.63 -0.73
N PRO A 68 -14.72 -3.11 -1.90
CA PRO A 68 -15.16 -1.72 -2.03
C PRO A 68 -16.26 -1.33 -1.03
N PRO A 69 -16.38 -0.05 -0.67
CA PRO A 69 -17.51 0.43 0.13
C PRO A 69 -18.85 0.02 -0.52
N HIS A 70 -19.79 -0.48 0.27
CA HIS A 70 -21.11 -0.98 -0.17
C HIS A 70 -21.09 -2.32 -0.95
N CYS A 71 -20.06 -3.15 -0.78
CA CYS A 71 -20.09 -4.52 -1.27
C CYS A 71 -21.27 -5.29 -0.64
N ALA A 72 -22.03 -6.01 -1.47
CA ALA A 72 -23.22 -6.77 -1.07
C ALA A 72 -22.99 -8.29 -0.96
N CYS A 73 -21.73 -8.74 -0.88
CA CYS A 73 -21.42 -10.16 -0.67
C CYS A 73 -21.80 -10.59 0.75
N ASP A 74 -22.01 -11.89 0.93
CA ASP A 74 -22.49 -12.43 2.20
C ASP A 74 -21.46 -12.25 3.33
N ASP A 75 -20.16 -12.32 3.03
CA ASP A 75 -19.09 -12.04 4.00
C ASP A 75 -19.10 -10.60 4.52
N CYS A 76 -19.35 -9.61 3.63
CA CYS A 76 -19.44 -8.21 4.05
C CYS A 76 -20.72 -7.93 4.83
N LYS A 77 -21.81 -8.65 4.52
CA LYS A 77 -23.06 -8.55 5.26
C LYS A 77 -22.93 -9.14 6.66
N SER A 78 -22.31 -10.31 6.81
CA SER A 78 -22.09 -10.93 8.13
C SER A 78 -21.18 -10.08 9.01
N LEU A 79 -20.02 -9.64 8.49
CA LEU A 79 -19.10 -8.75 9.21
C LEU A 79 -19.75 -7.45 9.67
N ALA A 80 -20.65 -6.88 8.85
CA ALA A 80 -21.39 -5.67 9.20
C ALA A 80 -22.51 -5.92 10.22
N HIS A 81 -23.01 -7.16 10.35
CA HIS A 81 -24.10 -7.51 11.26
C HIS A 81 -23.60 -7.94 12.64
N ASP A 82 -22.40 -8.54 12.71
CA ASP A 82 -21.80 -9.04 13.95
C ASP A 82 -21.19 -7.91 14.80
N ASP A 83 -20.16 -7.23 14.28
CA ASP A 83 -19.53 -6.09 14.95
C ASP A 83 -19.06 -5.03 13.94
N PRO A 84 -19.90 -4.02 13.65
CA PRO A 84 -19.58 -2.97 12.69
C PRO A 84 -18.34 -2.15 13.05
N LEU A 85 -18.08 -1.96 14.36
CA LEU A 85 -16.98 -1.11 14.82
C LEU A 85 -15.65 -1.85 14.68
N ASN A 86 -15.59 -3.11 15.10
CA ASN A 86 -14.42 -3.95 14.91
C ASN A 86 -14.14 -4.17 13.41
N ALA A 87 -15.16 -4.44 12.60
CA ALA A 87 -15.01 -4.57 11.15
C ALA A 87 -14.43 -3.30 10.50
N SER A 88 -14.90 -2.12 10.92
CA SER A 88 -14.39 -0.84 10.42
C SER A 88 -12.95 -0.55 10.88
N SER A 89 -12.62 -0.90 12.13
CA SER A 89 -11.26 -0.81 12.68
C SER A 89 -10.28 -1.74 11.96
N ALA A 90 -10.68 -3.01 11.75
CA ALA A 90 -9.90 -4.00 11.03
C ALA A 90 -9.65 -3.57 9.58
N ARG A 91 -10.68 -3.07 8.90
CA ARG A 91 -10.56 -2.50 7.55
C ARG A 91 -9.54 -1.35 7.50
N LEU A 92 -9.62 -0.41 8.44
CA LEU A 92 -8.67 0.70 8.51
C LEU A 92 -7.24 0.20 8.79
N SER A 93 -7.08 -0.80 9.66
CA SER A 93 -5.78 -1.45 9.96
C SER A 93 -5.14 -2.04 8.69
N VAL A 94 -5.94 -2.73 7.87
CA VAL A 94 -5.50 -3.23 6.56
C VAL A 94 -5.08 -2.09 5.63
N TYR A 95 -5.87 -1.02 5.53
CA TYR A 95 -5.51 0.15 4.73
C TYR A 95 -4.22 0.81 5.18
N ARG A 96 -3.95 0.88 6.50
CA ARG A 96 -2.66 1.36 7.03
C ARG A 96 -1.49 0.52 6.53
N ALA A 97 -1.64 -0.80 6.52
CA ALA A 97 -0.59 -1.70 6.07
C ALA A 97 -0.33 -1.57 4.56
N ILE A 98 -1.37 -1.64 3.72
CA ILE A 98 -1.19 -1.61 2.26
C ILE A 98 -0.78 -0.23 1.73
N SER A 99 -1.03 0.84 2.50
CA SER A 99 -0.56 2.20 2.16
C SER A 99 0.89 2.45 2.53
N SER A 100 1.53 1.53 3.26
CA SER A 100 2.93 1.66 3.66
C SER A 100 3.85 1.59 2.44
N PRO A 101 4.83 2.51 2.30
CA PRO A 101 5.84 2.44 1.26
C PRO A 101 6.58 1.10 1.22
N ALA A 102 6.86 0.52 2.41
CA ALA A 102 7.50 -0.80 2.52
C ALA A 102 6.67 -1.91 1.87
N TYR A 103 5.35 -1.87 2.02
CA TYR A 103 4.47 -2.83 1.38
C TYR A 103 4.39 -2.62 -0.13
N LEU A 104 4.18 -1.37 -0.57
CA LEU A 104 4.03 -1.02 -1.97
C LEU A 104 5.25 -1.43 -2.81
N VAL A 105 6.47 -1.17 -2.34
CA VAL A 105 7.69 -1.52 -3.10
C VAL A 105 7.93 -3.02 -3.22
N HIS A 106 7.43 -3.83 -2.27
CA HIS A 106 7.62 -5.28 -2.28
C HIS A 106 6.51 -6.01 -3.05
N MET A 107 5.29 -5.49 -3.04
CA MET A 107 4.11 -6.18 -3.59
C MET A 107 3.67 -5.68 -4.96
N GLU A 108 3.94 -4.42 -5.29
CA GLU A 108 3.42 -3.80 -6.51
C GLU A 108 4.53 -3.65 -7.55
N SER A 109 4.27 -4.09 -8.79
CA SER A 109 5.23 -3.94 -9.89
C SER A 109 5.42 -2.49 -10.32
N ASP A 110 4.40 -1.65 -10.10
CA ASP A 110 4.44 -0.21 -10.33
C ASP A 110 3.93 0.50 -9.07
N PRO A 111 4.81 0.77 -8.09
CA PRO A 111 4.40 1.29 -6.78
C PRO A 111 3.86 2.72 -6.88
N ILE A 112 4.27 3.50 -7.89
CA ILE A 112 3.74 4.86 -8.14
C ILE A 112 2.28 4.80 -8.58
N LEU A 113 1.98 3.95 -9.57
CA LEU A 113 0.60 3.75 -10.02
C LEU A 113 -0.28 3.17 -8.91
N ALA A 114 0.25 2.21 -8.15
CA ALA A 114 -0.45 1.62 -7.02
C ALA A 114 -0.80 2.68 -5.97
N ALA A 115 0.14 3.58 -5.64
CA ALA A 115 -0.10 4.71 -4.74
C ALA A 115 -1.19 5.65 -5.28
N PHE A 116 -1.18 5.99 -6.57
CA PHE A 116 -2.22 6.82 -7.18
C PHE A 116 -3.61 6.19 -7.07
N ARG A 117 -3.74 4.90 -7.39
CA ARG A 117 -5.01 4.15 -7.27
C ARG A 117 -5.47 4.09 -5.82
N LEU A 118 -4.56 3.77 -4.90
CA LEU A 118 -4.87 3.64 -3.48
C LEU A 118 -5.29 4.98 -2.89
N SER A 119 -4.70 6.10 -3.30
CA SER A 119 -5.14 7.43 -2.87
C SER A 119 -6.60 7.75 -3.24
N ALA A 120 -7.05 7.31 -4.43
CA ALA A 120 -8.42 7.47 -4.88
C ALA A 120 -9.38 6.53 -4.12
N GLU A 121 -8.93 5.30 -3.86
CA GLU A 121 -9.66 4.32 -3.06
C GLU A 121 -9.86 4.80 -1.61
N LEU A 122 -8.80 5.33 -0.98
CA LEU A 122 -8.86 5.92 0.37
C LEU A 122 -9.81 7.13 0.41
N ASN A 123 -9.82 7.94 -0.64
CA ASN A 123 -10.77 9.06 -0.76
C ASN A 123 -12.24 8.59 -0.84
N ALA A 124 -12.50 7.49 -1.56
CA ALA A 124 -13.82 6.89 -1.62
C ALA A 124 -14.24 6.31 -0.25
N ASN A 125 -13.31 5.63 0.44
CA ASN A 125 -13.53 5.12 1.79
C ASN A 125 -13.80 6.25 2.81
N ALA A 126 -13.07 7.37 2.73
CA ALA A 126 -13.31 8.54 3.60
C ALA A 126 -14.72 9.12 3.42
N THR A 127 -15.26 9.05 2.21
CA THR A 127 -16.61 9.54 1.88
C THR A 127 -17.69 8.59 2.40
N ALA A 128 -17.46 7.28 2.28
CA ALA A 128 -18.40 6.25 2.73
C ALA A 128 -18.41 6.06 4.26
N TYR A 129 -17.24 6.03 4.90
CA TYR A 129 -17.06 5.79 6.34
C TYR A 129 -16.73 7.08 7.07
N ARG A 130 -17.72 7.99 7.19
CA ARG A 130 -17.52 9.35 7.73
C ARG A 130 -16.86 9.41 9.11
N HIS A 131 -17.14 8.43 9.97
CA HIS A 131 -16.58 8.35 11.33
C HIS A 131 -15.05 8.10 11.33
N PHE A 132 -14.50 7.47 10.29
CA PHE A 132 -13.05 7.31 10.10
C PHE A 132 -12.48 8.20 8.98
N SER A 133 -13.25 9.17 8.48
CA SER A 133 -12.85 10.01 7.35
C SER A 133 -11.48 10.67 7.56
N ALA A 134 -11.23 11.22 8.75
CA ALA A 134 -9.95 11.84 9.09
C ALA A 134 -8.77 10.85 8.97
N ALA A 135 -8.94 9.61 9.42
CA ALA A 135 -7.89 8.59 9.34
C ALA A 135 -7.61 8.15 7.89
N TYR A 136 -8.66 7.99 7.08
CA TYR A 136 -8.50 7.69 5.65
C TYR A 136 -7.84 8.83 4.87
N LEU A 137 -8.19 10.08 5.19
CA LEU A 137 -7.57 11.26 4.56
C LEU A 137 -6.10 11.43 4.97
N ALA A 138 -5.75 11.10 6.21
CA ALA A 138 -4.35 11.06 6.66
C ALA A 138 -3.56 10.01 5.87
N LEU A 139 -4.08 8.79 5.75
CA LEU A 139 -3.45 7.74 4.92
C LEU A 139 -3.34 8.13 3.45
N LYS A 140 -4.37 8.81 2.92
CA LYS A 140 -4.34 9.33 1.56
C LYS A 140 -3.20 10.33 1.38
N ALA A 141 -2.98 11.22 2.35
CA ALA A 141 -1.87 12.16 2.30
C ALA A 141 -0.51 11.44 2.32
N GLU A 142 -0.33 10.49 3.23
CA GLU A 142 0.90 9.67 3.32
C GLU A 142 1.19 8.92 2.01
N VAL A 143 0.19 8.25 1.43
CA VAL A 143 0.39 7.49 0.18
C VAL A 143 0.61 8.41 -1.03
N SER A 144 0.05 9.63 -1.02
CA SER A 144 0.26 10.60 -2.10
C SER A 144 1.63 11.27 -2.03
N ALA A 145 2.25 11.33 -0.85
CA ALA A 145 3.61 11.81 -0.66
C ALA A 145 4.65 10.82 -1.22
N PHE A 146 4.39 9.51 -1.14
CA PHE A 146 5.34 8.49 -1.60
C PHE A 146 5.84 8.67 -3.05
N PRO A 147 4.99 8.88 -4.07
CA PRO A 147 5.46 9.20 -5.42
C PRO A 147 6.27 10.49 -5.53
N VAL A 148 5.97 11.49 -4.70
CA VAL A 148 6.69 12.77 -4.64
C VAL A 148 8.09 12.54 -4.08
N ASP A 149 8.20 11.79 -3.00
CA ASP A 149 9.48 11.42 -2.40
C ASP A 149 10.33 10.62 -3.40
N LEU A 150 9.72 9.72 -4.16
CA LEU A 150 10.43 8.91 -5.16
C LEU A 150 10.97 9.77 -6.31
N ILE A 151 10.17 10.68 -6.89
CA ILE A 151 10.65 11.56 -7.96
C ILE A 151 11.65 12.62 -7.47
N SER A 152 11.61 12.98 -6.19
CA SER A 152 12.59 13.88 -5.57
C SER A 152 14.00 13.26 -5.51
N CYS A 153 14.08 11.92 -5.53
CA CYS A 153 15.33 11.19 -5.50
C CYS A 153 16.02 11.08 -6.88
N CYS A 154 15.33 11.45 -7.97
CA CYS A 154 15.90 11.44 -9.31
C CYS A 154 17.01 12.51 -9.43
N ARG A 155 18.16 12.11 -9.99
CA ARG A 155 19.35 12.95 -10.17
C ARG A 155 19.53 13.41 -11.61
N THR A 156 18.86 12.78 -12.57
CA THR A 156 18.97 13.09 -13.99
C THR A 156 17.58 13.27 -14.62
N SER A 157 17.53 14.01 -15.73
CA SER A 157 16.30 14.15 -16.52
C SER A 157 15.84 12.81 -17.09
N GLU A 158 16.77 11.91 -17.43
CA GLU A 158 16.47 10.57 -17.93
C GLU A 158 15.70 9.73 -16.89
N GLU A 159 16.13 9.73 -15.62
CA GLU A 159 15.41 9.03 -14.53
C GLU A 159 13.99 9.57 -14.36
N VAL A 160 13.82 10.89 -14.43
CA VAL A 160 12.49 11.52 -14.36
C VAL A 160 11.65 11.12 -15.57
N GLU A 161 12.22 11.13 -16.77
CA GLU A 161 11.53 10.71 -17.99
C GLU A 161 11.09 9.25 -17.93
N ILE A 162 11.92 8.34 -17.39
CA ILE A 162 11.54 6.93 -17.20
C ILE A 162 10.27 6.81 -16.36
N ILE A 163 10.18 7.58 -15.26
CA ILE A 163 8.98 7.62 -14.42
C ILE A 163 7.79 8.19 -15.20
N LEU A 164 7.96 9.34 -15.85
CA LEU A 164 6.87 10.06 -16.50
C LEU A 164 6.37 9.41 -17.80
N LYS A 165 7.23 8.64 -18.48
CA LYS A 165 6.92 7.88 -19.71
C LYS A 165 6.32 6.49 -19.43
N GLN A 166 6.25 6.07 -18.17
CA GLN A 166 5.70 4.76 -17.82
C GLN A 166 4.24 4.61 -18.31
N THR A 167 3.98 3.51 -19.03
CA THR A 167 2.69 3.25 -19.68
C THR A 167 1.81 2.27 -18.91
N SER A 168 2.29 1.70 -17.80
CA SER A 168 1.49 0.86 -16.91
C SER A 168 0.19 1.57 -16.50
N GLY A 169 -0.94 0.91 -16.75
CA GLY A 169 -2.28 1.45 -16.50
C GLY A 169 -2.79 2.48 -17.52
N SER A 170 -2.01 2.84 -18.55
CA SER A 170 -2.47 3.73 -19.62
C SER A 170 -3.39 2.97 -20.59
N ARG A 171 -4.71 3.15 -20.42
CA ARG A 171 -5.75 2.55 -21.28
C ARG A 171 -5.79 3.24 -22.65
N GLY A 172 -4.83 2.94 -23.53
CA GLY A 172 -4.77 3.49 -24.89
C GLY A 172 -4.14 4.88 -25.01
N ARG A 173 -3.56 5.42 -23.93
CA ARG A 173 -2.89 6.74 -23.91
C ARG A 173 -1.39 6.66 -24.17
N ARG A 174 -0.93 5.60 -24.83
CA ARG A 174 0.49 5.38 -25.17
C ARG A 174 1.04 6.43 -26.15
N HIS A 175 0.15 7.14 -26.84
CA HIS A 175 0.50 8.19 -27.80
C HIS A 175 0.84 9.54 -27.14
N PHE A 176 0.57 9.70 -25.84
CA PHE A 176 0.98 10.90 -25.11
C PHE A 176 2.47 10.82 -24.78
N VAL A 177 3.15 11.98 -24.81
CA VAL A 177 4.58 12.09 -24.50
C VAL A 177 4.88 11.67 -23.06
N LEU A 178 4.00 12.02 -22.11
CA LEU A 178 4.15 11.76 -20.67
C LEU A 178 2.87 11.12 -20.07
N PRO A 179 2.58 9.84 -20.36
CA PRO A 179 1.36 9.15 -19.94
C PRO A 179 1.19 9.10 -18.41
N ARG A 180 2.26 8.89 -17.63
CA ARG A 180 2.18 8.85 -16.16
C ARG A 180 1.80 10.21 -15.57
N LEU A 181 2.29 11.30 -16.17
CA LEU A 181 1.94 12.65 -15.73
C LEU A 181 0.44 12.92 -15.92
N LEU A 182 -0.10 12.52 -17.06
CA LEU A 182 -1.53 12.65 -17.33
C LEU A 182 -2.37 11.82 -16.34
N MET A 183 -1.92 10.61 -16.02
CA MET A 183 -2.57 9.79 -14.98
C MET A 183 -2.51 10.47 -13.61
N ALA A 184 -1.40 11.10 -13.25
CA ALA A 184 -1.30 11.86 -11.99
C ALA A 184 -2.36 12.97 -11.90
N VAL A 185 -2.64 13.65 -13.01
CA VAL A 185 -3.74 14.64 -13.10
C VAL A 185 -5.11 13.97 -12.90
N ASP A 186 -5.38 12.86 -13.59
CA ASP A 186 -6.65 12.11 -13.47
C ASP A 186 -6.90 11.64 -12.01
N TYR A 187 -5.84 11.18 -11.34
CA TYR A 187 -5.86 10.75 -9.94
C TYR A 187 -5.71 11.92 -8.94
N LYS A 188 -5.73 13.18 -9.41
CA LYS A 188 -5.67 14.40 -8.59
C LYS A 188 -4.42 14.51 -7.69
N GLN A 189 -3.28 14.03 -8.17
CA GLN A 189 -1.99 14.02 -7.48
C GLN A 189 -1.28 15.38 -7.63
N LYS A 190 -1.81 16.40 -6.95
CA LYS A 190 -1.37 17.80 -7.15
C LYS A 190 0.11 18.03 -6.86
N GLU A 191 0.61 17.47 -5.75
CA GLU A 191 2.00 17.66 -5.31
C GLU A 191 2.99 16.99 -6.27
N PHE A 192 2.67 15.78 -6.75
CA PHE A 192 3.48 15.09 -7.76
C PHE A 192 3.55 15.87 -9.07
N VAL A 193 2.41 16.40 -9.52
CA VAL A 193 2.36 17.22 -10.74
C VAL A 193 3.16 18.50 -10.53
N ALA A 194 3.01 19.19 -9.40
CA ALA A 194 3.67 20.47 -9.13
C ALA A 194 5.17 20.36 -8.77
N HIS A 195 5.69 19.14 -8.58
CA HIS A 195 7.09 18.94 -8.16
C HIS A 195 8.08 19.53 -9.19
N PRO A 196 9.17 20.20 -8.77
CA PRO A 196 10.14 20.84 -9.68
C PRO A 196 10.68 19.90 -10.75
N ASN A 197 11.07 18.67 -10.39
CA ASN A 197 11.57 17.68 -11.35
C ASN A 197 10.54 17.33 -12.43
N THR A 198 9.26 17.21 -12.04
CA THR A 198 8.15 16.95 -12.96
C THR A 198 7.92 18.14 -13.91
N GLN A 199 8.01 19.36 -13.38
CA GLN A 199 7.83 20.59 -14.16
C GLN A 199 9.00 20.87 -15.10
N GLN A 200 10.24 20.54 -14.71
CA GLN A 200 11.42 20.78 -15.52
C GLN A 200 11.38 19.98 -16.83
N VAL A 201 11.03 18.69 -16.79
CA VAL A 201 10.95 17.86 -18.01
C VAL A 201 9.89 18.38 -18.99
N ARG A 202 8.79 18.93 -18.48
CA ARG A 202 7.73 19.53 -19.31
C ARG A 202 8.22 20.73 -20.14
N LEU A 203 9.26 21.44 -19.71
CA LEU A 203 9.78 22.61 -20.42
C LEU A 203 10.65 22.24 -21.63
N PHE A 204 11.14 20.99 -21.71
CA PHE A 204 12.08 20.54 -22.74
C PHE A 204 11.49 19.52 -23.72
N SER A 205 10.19 19.21 -23.60
CA SER A 205 9.45 18.23 -24.43
C SER A 205 8.23 18.86 -25.07
#